data_AF-A0A1V9EIV7-F1
#
_entry.id   AF-A0A1V9EIV7-F1
#
_cell.length_a   1.000
_cell.length_b   1.000
_cell.length_c   1.000
_cell.angle_alpha   90.00
_cell.angle_beta   90.00
_cell.angle_gamma   90.00
#
_symmetry.space_group_name_H-M   'P 1'
#
loop_
_entity.id
_entity.type
_entity.pdbx_description
1 polymer ?
#
loop_
_entity_poly.entity_id
_entity_poly.type
_entity_poly.pdbx_seq_one_letter_code
_entity_poly.pdbx_strand_id
1 'polypeptide(L)'
;MQQFVAWRLLFCDKDRLYIFHSITIIVVRMRGINTLYTDIFDQSKESTPKAGKGRSSHLHKARNEALVSRYFYYGNFFDRKLSYEFIIKKVATEFYLSPVTVPEIIEANYNILVNLKKEQPTIKFFKDKWPHLVW
;
A
#
# COMPACT_ATOMS: atom_id res chain seq x y z
N MET A 1 30.99 31.44 31.79
CA MET A 1 31.74 31.32 30.52
C MET A 1 33.16 30.86 30.89
N GLN A 2 33.53 29.57 30.85
CA GLN A 2 33.88 28.73 29.67
C GLN A 2 34.93 29.40 28.75
N GLN A 3 36.09 28.85 28.34
CA GLN A 3 36.98 27.69 28.63
C GLN A 3 38.37 28.10 28.04
N PHE A 4 39.53 27.90 28.71
CA PHE A 4 40.56 26.83 28.54
C PHE A 4 40.69 26.17 27.15
N VAL A 5 41.85 25.76 26.60
CA VAL A 5 43.29 25.96 26.80
C VAL A 5 44.00 25.34 25.57
N ALA A 6 45.23 25.81 25.32
CA ALA A 6 46.21 25.40 24.33
C ALA A 6 46.37 23.90 24.02
N TRP A 7 46.72 23.59 22.76
CA TRP A 7 47.21 22.29 22.31
C TRP A 7 48.74 22.33 22.08
N ARG A 8 49.42 21.34 22.65
CA ARG A 8 50.87 21.15 22.70
C ARG A 8 51.25 19.83 21.99
N LEU A 9 52.17 19.94 21.04
CA LEU A 9 53.24 19.03 20.59
C LEU A 9 52.99 17.51 20.37
N LEU A 10 53.33 17.08 19.15
CA LEU A 10 54.16 15.93 18.69
C LEU A 10 54.19 14.62 19.51
N PHE A 11 53.97 13.47 18.84
CA PHE A 11 54.83 12.28 18.97
C PHE A 11 54.66 11.28 17.79
N CYS A 12 55.76 10.58 17.51
CA CYS A 12 56.06 9.56 16.50
C CYS A 12 55.79 8.14 17.06
N ASP A 13 55.42 7.11 16.27
CA ASP A 13 56.07 5.77 16.25
C ASP A 13 55.41 4.75 15.27
N LYS A 14 56.19 3.71 14.92
CA LYS A 14 56.01 2.61 13.96
C LYS A 14 55.62 1.25 14.62
N ASP A 15 55.14 0.33 13.78
CA ASP A 15 55.17 -1.15 13.87
C ASP A 15 54.34 -1.91 14.95
N ARG A 16 53.50 -2.88 14.53
CA ARG A 16 53.56 -4.33 14.88
C ARG A 16 52.28 -5.14 14.49
N LEU A 17 52.54 -6.34 13.96
CA LEU A 17 51.67 -7.41 13.40
C LEU A 17 50.65 -8.05 14.36
N TYR A 18 49.62 -8.74 13.83
CA TYR A 18 49.25 -10.13 14.20
C TYR A 18 48.50 -10.86 13.05
N ILE A 19 48.88 -12.13 12.79
CA ILE A 19 48.28 -13.09 11.83
C ILE A 19 47.59 -14.20 12.63
N PHE A 20 46.39 -14.66 12.25
CA PHE A 20 45.87 -15.97 12.67
C PHE A 20 45.16 -16.69 11.52
N HIS A 21 45.62 -17.91 11.24
CA HIS A 21 45.12 -18.84 10.21
C HIS A 21 43.68 -19.31 10.48
N SER A 22 42.90 -19.52 9.41
CA SER A 22 41.61 -20.22 9.46
C SER A 22 41.51 -21.28 8.38
N ILE A 23 41.02 -22.44 8.82
CA ILE A 23 40.85 -23.72 8.14
C ILE A 23 39.74 -23.61 7.08
N THR A 24 39.98 -24.15 5.88
CA THR A 24 39.00 -24.18 4.77
C THR A 24 38.19 -25.48 4.80
N ILE A 25 36.87 -25.38 4.95
CA ILE A 25 35.92 -26.46 4.63
C ILE A 25 35.05 -25.97 3.46
N ILE A 26 35.15 -26.68 2.33
CA ILE A 26 34.33 -26.44 1.13
C ILE A 26 32.98 -27.13 1.34
N VAL A 27 31.90 -26.35 1.35
CA VAL A 27 30.52 -26.87 1.21
C VAL A 27 29.90 -26.27 -0.05
N VAL A 28 29.69 -27.11 -1.06
CA VAL A 28 28.85 -26.83 -2.22
C VAL A 28 27.39 -26.88 -1.77
N ARG A 29 26.62 -25.81 -1.95
CA ARG A 29 25.15 -25.83 -1.78
C ARG A 29 24.43 -24.91 -2.78
N MET A 30 23.74 -25.58 -3.71
CA MET A 30 22.58 -25.21 -4.54
C MET A 30 22.45 -23.76 -5.06
N ARG A 31 22.57 -23.62 -6.40
CA ARG A 31 22.11 -22.44 -7.16
C ARG A 31 20.60 -22.48 -7.32
N GLY A 32 19.92 -21.48 -6.77
CA GLY A 32 18.52 -21.20 -7.04
C GLY A 32 17.95 -20.36 -5.91
N ILE A 33 17.35 -19.21 -6.26
CA ILE A 33 16.81 -18.16 -5.36
C ILE A 33 17.84 -17.12 -4.92
N ASN A 34 18.46 -16.39 -5.86
CA ASN A 34 19.10 -15.11 -5.55
C ASN A 34 18.71 -13.96 -6.49
N THR A 35 17.94 -14.24 -7.55
CA THR A 35 17.60 -13.22 -8.56
C THR A 35 16.59 -12.18 -8.06
N LEU A 36 15.68 -12.57 -7.16
CA LEU A 36 14.63 -11.68 -6.64
C LEU A 36 15.16 -10.71 -5.57
N TYR A 37 16.20 -11.11 -4.83
CA TYR A 37 16.83 -10.24 -3.83
C TYR A 37 17.73 -9.19 -4.50
N THR A 38 18.54 -9.59 -5.49
CA THR A 38 19.41 -8.64 -6.19
C THR A 38 18.64 -7.56 -6.95
N ASP A 39 17.48 -7.87 -7.53
CA ASP A 39 16.63 -6.89 -8.23
C ASP A 39 16.03 -5.83 -7.28
N ILE A 40 15.78 -6.19 -6.02
CA ILE A 40 15.20 -5.28 -5.02
C ILE A 40 16.28 -4.38 -4.39
N PHE A 41 17.50 -4.88 -4.22
CA PHE A 41 18.54 -4.22 -3.41
C PHE A 41 19.72 -3.65 -4.22
N ASP A 42 19.85 -3.97 -5.51
CA ASP A 42 20.91 -3.43 -6.37
C ASP A 42 20.40 -2.20 -7.16
N GLN A 43 20.55 -1.01 -6.58
CA GLN A 43 20.14 0.27 -7.20
C GLN A 43 21.16 0.81 -8.22
N SER A 44 22.03 -0.03 -8.80
CA SER A 44 23.14 0.49 -9.61
C SER A 44 22.87 0.57 -11.11
N LYS A 45 21.81 -0.03 -11.67
CA LYS A 45 21.57 0.02 -13.12
C LYS A 45 20.09 0.02 -13.53
N GLU A 46 19.81 0.96 -14.43
CA GLU A 46 18.88 0.88 -15.56
C GLU A 46 17.60 1.73 -15.57
N SER A 47 17.46 2.34 -16.74
CA SER A 47 16.58 3.39 -17.20
C SER A 47 15.12 3.16 -16.84
N THR A 48 14.49 4.22 -16.32
CA THR A 48 13.05 4.30 -16.13
C THR A 48 12.31 4.00 -17.45
N PRO A 49 11.60 2.86 -17.58
CA PRO A 49 10.55 2.81 -18.58
C PRO A 49 9.57 3.93 -18.22
N LYS A 50 9.23 4.81 -19.17
CA LYS A 50 8.13 5.76 -18.98
C LYS A 50 6.89 4.94 -18.64
N ALA A 51 6.58 4.84 -17.35
CA ALA A 51 5.43 4.13 -16.83
C ALA A 51 4.18 4.76 -17.45
N GLY A 52 3.66 4.13 -18.51
CA GLY A 52 2.42 4.55 -19.14
C GLY A 52 1.32 4.50 -18.10
N LYS A 53 0.79 5.68 -17.73
CA LYS A 53 -0.45 5.94 -16.98
C LYS A 53 -1.03 4.68 -16.30
N GLY A 54 -0.34 4.22 -15.26
CA GLY A 54 -0.34 2.80 -14.86
C GLY A 54 -1.49 2.36 -13.98
N ARG A 55 -2.74 2.47 -14.46
CA ARG A 55 -3.88 1.69 -13.93
C ARG A 55 -4.89 1.44 -15.05
N SER A 56 -5.34 0.19 -15.21
CA SER A 56 -6.38 -0.10 -16.20
C SER A 56 -7.68 0.62 -15.82
N SER A 57 -8.22 1.39 -16.76
CA SER A 57 -9.48 2.12 -16.58
C SER A 57 -10.61 1.19 -16.10
N HIS A 58 -10.56 -0.06 -16.56
CA HIS A 58 -11.50 -1.11 -16.16
C HIS A 58 -11.46 -1.43 -14.65
N LEU A 59 -10.27 -1.61 -14.06
CA LEU A 59 -10.15 -1.89 -12.62
C LEU A 59 -10.62 -0.72 -11.77
N HIS A 60 -10.38 0.51 -12.22
CA HIS A 60 -10.92 1.70 -11.56
C HIS A 60 -12.44 1.75 -11.58
N LYS A 61 -13.03 1.43 -12.73
CA LYS A 61 -14.49 1.37 -12.86
C LYS A 61 -15.07 0.32 -11.92
N ALA A 62 -14.53 -0.91 -11.92
CA ALA A 62 -14.98 -1.99 -11.04
C ALA A 62 -14.88 -1.61 -9.55
N ARG A 63 -13.76 -1.00 -9.14
CA ARG A 63 -13.59 -0.49 -7.76
C ARG A 63 -14.63 0.57 -7.41
N ASN A 64 -14.87 1.52 -8.31
CA ASN A 64 -15.83 2.61 -8.07
C ASN A 64 -17.27 2.06 -7.99
N GLU A 65 -17.63 1.08 -8.83
CA GLU A 65 -18.92 0.40 -8.75
C GLU A 65 -19.12 -0.36 -7.43
N ALA A 66 -18.07 -1.06 -6.97
CA ALA A 66 -18.08 -1.74 -5.67
C ALA A 66 -18.22 -0.75 -4.51
N LEU A 67 -17.52 0.39 -4.58
CA LEU A 67 -17.59 1.46 -3.59
C LEU A 67 -18.99 2.05 -3.46
N VAL A 68 -19.65 2.36 -4.58
CA VAL A 68 -21.03 2.87 -4.56
C VAL A 68 -22.01 1.84 -4.01
N SER A 69 -21.83 0.57 -4.39
CA SER A 69 -22.64 -0.54 -3.85
C SER A 69 -22.48 -0.64 -2.33
N ARG A 70 -21.26 -0.45 -1.83
CA ARG A 70 -20.94 -0.47 -0.40
C ARG A 70 -21.54 0.70 0.36
N TYR A 71 -21.46 1.90 -0.20
CA TYR A 71 -22.10 3.09 0.34
C TYR A 71 -23.62 2.90 0.47
N PHE A 72 -24.27 2.36 -0.57
CA PHE A 72 -25.70 2.06 -0.55
C PHE A 72 -26.06 1.04 0.54
N TYR A 73 -25.27 -0.03 0.67
CA TYR A 73 -25.48 -1.05 1.69
C TYR A 73 -25.48 -0.46 3.12
N TYR A 74 -24.51 0.39 3.44
CA TYR A 74 -24.46 1.06 4.75
C TYR A 74 -25.65 1.97 5.02
N GLY A 75 -26.20 2.61 3.99
CA GLY A 75 -27.37 3.47 4.12
C GLY A 75 -28.70 2.70 4.27
N ASN A 76 -28.78 1.46 3.78
CA ASN A 76 -30.05 0.75 3.64
C ASN A 76 -30.25 -0.42 4.61
N PHE A 77 -29.19 -1.16 4.97
CA PHE A 77 -29.32 -2.41 5.76
C PHE A 77 -29.08 -2.25 7.26
N PHE A 78 -28.69 -1.05 7.72
CA PHE A 78 -28.49 -0.80 9.13
C PHE A 78 -29.76 -0.19 9.74
N ASP A 79 -30.29 -0.84 10.78
CA ASP A 79 -31.49 -0.39 11.50
C ASP A 79 -31.32 1.01 12.10
N ARG A 80 -30.08 1.35 12.48
CA ARG A 80 -29.71 2.69 12.93
C ARG A 80 -29.15 3.46 11.75
N LYS A 81 -29.74 4.62 11.45
CA LYS A 81 -29.19 5.57 10.49
C LYS A 81 -27.78 5.97 10.94
N LEU A 82 -26.77 5.42 10.28
CA LEU A 82 -25.38 5.80 10.48
C LEU A 82 -25.19 7.25 10.00
N SER A 83 -24.34 8.01 10.70
CA SER A 83 -24.02 9.36 10.25
C SER A 83 -23.27 9.31 8.92
N TYR A 84 -23.53 10.29 8.06
CA TYR A 84 -22.89 10.39 6.75
C TYR A 84 -21.36 10.33 6.86
N GLU A 85 -20.78 11.09 7.80
CA GLU A 85 -19.33 11.09 8.04
C GLU A 85 -18.78 9.71 8.41
N PHE A 86 -19.53 8.95 9.22
CA PHE A 86 -19.11 7.62 9.63
C PHE A 86 -19.09 6.65 8.43
N ILE A 87 -20.12 6.70 7.59
CA ILE A 87 -20.20 5.88 6.37
C ILE A 87 -19.02 6.19 5.45
N ILE A 88 -18.78 7.48 5.19
CA ILE A 88 -17.67 7.92 4.32
C ILE A 88 -16.32 7.46 4.88
N LYS A 89 -16.07 7.63 6.18
CA LYS A 89 -14.83 7.16 6.83
C LYS A 89 -14.66 5.64 6.74
N LYS A 90 -15.74 4.87 6.93
CA LYS A 90 -15.72 3.41 6.82
C LYS A 90 -15.41 2.95 5.41
N VAL A 91 -16.15 3.45 4.43
CA VAL A 91 -15.93 3.13 3.01
C VAL A 91 -14.53 3.56 2.57
N ALA A 92 -14.06 4.74 2.98
CA ALA A 92 -12.69 5.19 2.70
C ALA A 92 -11.64 4.20 3.22
N THR A 93 -11.82 3.70 4.45
CA THR A 93 -10.92 2.71 5.07
C THR A 93 -10.94 1.37 4.32
N GLU A 94 -12.12 0.88 3.93
CA GLU A 94 -12.26 -0.40 3.23
C GLU A 94 -11.61 -0.40 1.85
N PHE A 95 -11.66 0.74 1.13
CA PHE A 95 -11.13 0.87 -0.22
C PHE A 95 -9.75 1.54 -0.28
N TYR A 96 -9.14 1.84 0.88
CA TYR A 96 -7.86 2.54 1.01
C TYR A 96 -7.82 3.87 0.23
N LEU A 97 -8.92 4.62 0.30
CA LEU A 97 -9.08 5.92 -0.34
C LEU A 97 -9.07 7.05 0.68
N SER A 98 -8.80 8.26 0.20
CA SER A 98 -9.00 9.46 1.02
C SER A 98 -10.50 9.67 1.24
N PRO A 99 -10.94 10.03 2.46
CA PRO A 99 -12.34 10.38 2.74
C PRO A 99 -12.88 11.50 1.84
N VAL A 100 -12.00 12.38 1.35
CA VAL A 100 -12.34 13.49 0.45
C VAL A 100 -12.69 12.99 -0.95
N THR A 101 -12.02 11.93 -1.42
CA THR A 101 -12.25 11.39 -2.77
C THR A 101 -13.50 10.51 -2.88
N VAL A 102 -14.02 10.01 -1.75
CA VAL A 102 -15.18 9.12 -1.74
C VAL A 102 -16.45 9.84 -2.23
N PRO A 103 -16.80 11.05 -1.73
CA PRO A 103 -17.91 11.84 -2.25
C PRO A 103 -17.81 12.12 -3.76
N GLU A 104 -16.63 12.51 -4.25
CA GLU A 104 -16.40 12.79 -5.68
C GLU A 104 -16.70 11.55 -6.55
N ILE A 105 -16.25 10.37 -6.11
CA ILE A 105 -16.50 9.10 -6.81
C ILE A 105 -17.99 8.76 -6.77
N ILE A 106 -18.66 8.97 -5.65
CA ILE A 106 -20.10 8.70 -5.51
C ILE A 106 -20.90 9.61 -6.45
N GLU A 107 -20.57 10.91 -6.50
CA GLU A 107 -21.21 11.88 -7.38
C GLU A 107 -21.00 11.52 -8.86
N ALA A 108 -19.78 11.21 -9.27
CA ALA A 108 -19.46 10.77 -10.62
C ALA A 108 -20.20 9.48 -11.04
N ASN A 109 -20.61 8.65 -10.08
CA ASN A 109 -21.29 7.38 -10.30
C ASN A 109 -22.74 7.38 -9.77
N TYR A 110 -23.33 8.56 -9.63
CA TYR A 110 -24.67 8.75 -9.07
C TYR A 110 -25.75 7.92 -9.77
N ASN A 111 -25.61 7.71 -11.08
CA ASN A 111 -26.52 6.88 -11.89
C ASN A 111 -26.68 5.46 -11.32
N ILE A 112 -25.59 4.86 -10.83
CA ILE A 112 -25.62 3.52 -10.23
C ILE A 112 -26.41 3.55 -8.93
N LEU A 113 -26.23 4.59 -8.12
CA LEU A 113 -26.95 4.75 -6.86
C LEU A 113 -28.46 4.90 -7.08
N VAL A 114 -28.86 5.65 -8.11
CA VAL A 114 -30.28 5.79 -8.50
C VAL A 114 -30.87 4.45 -8.91
N ASN A 115 -30.14 3.65 -9.68
CA ASN A 115 -30.60 2.32 -10.09
C ASN A 115 -30.73 1.38 -8.90
N LEU A 116 -29.74 1.34 -7.99
CA LEU A 116 -29.81 0.55 -6.76
C LEU A 116 -30.98 0.96 -5.87
N LYS A 117 -31.27 2.26 -5.78
CA LYS A 117 -32.43 2.78 -5.02
C LYS A 117 -33.77 2.35 -5.63
N LYS A 118 -33.86 2.26 -6.96
CA LYS A 118 -35.06 1.79 -7.67
C LYS A 118 -35.25 0.29 -7.53
N GLU A 119 -34.18 -0.47 -7.72
CA GLU A 119 -34.21 -1.94 -7.70
C GLU A 119 -34.38 -2.52 -6.29
N GLN A 120 -33.94 -1.78 -5.26
CA GLN A 120 -33.90 -2.23 -3.86
C GLN A 120 -33.38 -3.67 -3.71
N PRO A 121 -32.15 -3.95 -4.18
CA PRO A 121 -31.61 -5.29 -4.16
C PRO A 121 -31.45 -5.82 -2.73
N THR A 122 -31.63 -7.13 -2.55
CA THR A 122 -31.42 -7.81 -1.27
C THR A 122 -29.93 -8.02 -0.97
N ILE A 123 -29.59 -8.38 0.27
CA ILE A 123 -28.19 -8.68 0.67
C ILE A 123 -27.56 -9.75 -0.23
N LYS A 124 -28.35 -10.73 -0.68
CA LYS A 124 -27.89 -11.81 -1.56
C LYS A 124 -27.29 -11.27 -2.87
N PHE A 125 -27.91 -10.25 -3.46
CA PHE A 125 -27.40 -9.62 -4.68
C PHE A 125 -25.98 -9.07 -4.50
N PHE A 126 -25.70 -8.44 -3.36
CA PHE A 126 -24.37 -7.88 -3.08
C PHE A 126 -23.33 -8.97 -2.85
N LYS A 127 -23.70 -10.07 -2.18
CA LYS A 127 -22.83 -11.24 -1.98
C LYS A 127 -22.47 -11.91 -3.30
N ASP A 128 -23.44 -12.06 -4.20
CA ASP A 128 -23.23 -12.68 -5.51
C ASP A 128 -22.36 -11.78 -6.41
N LYS A 129 -22.60 -10.46 -6.39
CA LYS A 129 -21.86 -9.50 -7.24
C LYS A 129 -20.44 -9.22 -6.74
N TRP A 130 -20.25 -9.15 -5.43
CA TRP A 130 -18.99 -8.76 -4.79
C TRP A 130 -18.62 -9.71 -3.63
N PRO A 131 -18.27 -10.97 -3.93
CA PRO A 131 -18.06 -12.01 -2.91
C PRO A 131 -16.85 -11.76 -2.01
N HIS A 132 -15.91 -10.90 -2.44
CA HIS A 132 -14.71 -10.55 -1.69
C HIS A 132 -14.97 -9.50 -0.58
N LEU A 133 -16.17 -8.91 -0.53
CA LEU A 133 -16.57 -7.96 0.49
C LEU A 133 -17.51 -8.63 1.52
N VAL A 134 -17.43 -8.18 2.77
CA VAL A 134 -18.24 -8.72 3.87
C VAL A 134 -19.54 -7.93 3.98
N TRP A 135 -20.65 -8.48 3.47
CA TRP A 135 -22.01 -7.90 3.44
C TRP A 135 -22.95 -8.50 4.48
#